data_AF-A0A957XN36-F1
#
_entry.id   AF-A0A957XN36-F1
#
_cell.length_a   1.000
_cell.length_b   1.000
_cell.length_c   1.000
_cell.angle_alpha   90.00
_cell.angle_beta   90.00
_cell.angle_gamma   90.00
#
_symmetry.space_group_name_H-M   'P 1'
#
loop_
_entity.id
_entity.type
_entity.pdbx_description
1 polymer ?
#
loop_
_entity_poly.entity_id
_entity_poly.type
_entity_poly.pdbx_seq_one_letter_code
_entity_poly.pdbx_strand_id
1 'polypeptide(L)'
;MAQPKKRRERNYVIRPDGKPINVPRTRGQLFVCENGCCCGHTERGFAPVPHDLYYEEWERRKFRNRVHLNHAGCLGPCALANLAMLIFDGRPIWFHSVNSDRIILAIYDYIEAMLEADRYLPPPPHLADHVFNGFAWDGTEHRHEADEVAALPQPTPDETALLALGDAKILLLSHADTDLLALSQATHTLPDDFHPVRGVNLTSLPSTTHVDEFIRTELADVQVIILRSLGGRQGFGHGFDRLVQYAKQNHKDLICVPGTEGLDPELTAHSTVPVPVIHDVYRYLHYGGIDNLRHMLTFLADHLLAGGWGFEQPTEQPRHGIYKKLDNTALKQLAQQDSNYQLPITSLQSPVSNLQSLPNWLATANRSRPTIAILFYRSHWLSGNTHFIDALINQIEATGGNALPIFTTSLKETGDSSNKSASTPEPNHPNSTNSINSNNSTNSTNSPAAFDYLYTPDGDLIPD
;
A
#
# COMPACT_ATOMS: atom_id res chain seq x y z
N MET A 1 21.86 -34.80 39.28
CA MET A 1 20.38 -34.77 39.28
C MET A 1 19.94 -34.34 37.89
N ALA A 2 19.25 -35.19 37.14
CA ALA A 2 18.76 -34.84 35.80
C ALA A 2 17.64 -33.79 35.94
N GLN A 3 17.76 -32.66 35.23
CA GLN A 3 16.71 -31.65 35.16
C GLN A 3 15.40 -32.31 34.66
N PRO A 4 14.24 -32.03 35.30
CA PRO A 4 12.98 -32.60 34.85
C PRO A 4 12.69 -32.12 33.42
N LYS A 5 12.51 -33.08 32.49
CA LYS A 5 12.10 -32.79 31.10
C LYS A 5 10.82 -31.96 31.14
N LYS A 6 10.91 -30.67 30.83
CA LYS A 6 9.77 -29.76 30.65
C LYS A 6 8.76 -30.46 29.73
N ARG A 7 7.58 -30.78 30.27
CA ARG A 7 6.51 -31.46 29.54
C ARG A 7 6.08 -30.52 28.39
N ARG A 8 6.32 -30.93 27.14
CA ARG A 8 5.94 -30.15 25.95
C ARG A 8 4.47 -29.71 26.07
N GLU A 9 4.23 -28.40 26.13
CA GLU A 9 2.89 -27.83 26.01
C GLU A 9 2.31 -28.25 24.65
N ARG A 10 1.11 -28.82 24.69
CA ARG A 10 0.40 -29.27 23.48
C ARG A 10 -0.44 -28.11 22.97
N ASN A 11 -0.24 -27.72 21.73
CA ASN A 11 -1.01 -26.67 21.08
C ASN A 11 -2.18 -27.32 20.34
N TYR A 12 -3.34 -27.38 21.00
CA TYR A 12 -4.55 -27.96 20.39
C TYR A 12 -5.31 -26.89 19.61
N VAL A 13 -5.55 -27.18 18.33
CA VAL A 13 -6.46 -26.41 17.48
C VAL A 13 -7.75 -27.22 17.31
N ILE A 14 -8.91 -26.61 17.55
CA ILE A 14 -10.19 -27.25 17.31
C ILE A 14 -10.53 -27.09 15.84
N ARG A 15 -10.67 -28.21 15.13
CA ARG A 15 -11.08 -28.21 13.72
C ARG A 15 -12.57 -27.86 13.61
N PRO A 16 -13.05 -27.44 12.43
CA PRO A 16 -14.48 -27.20 12.20
C PRO A 16 -15.39 -28.41 12.50
N ASP A 17 -14.86 -29.64 12.47
CA ASP A 17 -15.58 -30.86 12.84
C ASP A 17 -15.56 -31.15 14.35
N GLY A 18 -15.12 -30.20 15.17
CA GLY A 18 -15.05 -30.30 16.62
C GLY A 18 -13.91 -31.18 17.15
N LYS A 19 -13.13 -31.83 16.28
CA LYS A 19 -12.03 -32.70 16.72
C LYS A 19 -10.79 -31.88 17.05
N PRO A 20 -10.19 -32.05 18.23
CA PRO A 20 -8.94 -31.38 18.59
C PRO A 20 -7.76 -32.02 17.84
N ILE A 21 -6.95 -31.19 17.16
CA ILE A 21 -5.67 -31.61 16.58
C ILE A 21 -4.52 -30.95 17.33
N ASN A 22 -3.54 -31.74 17.77
CA ASN A 22 -2.32 -31.20 18.35
C ASN A 22 -1.42 -30.72 17.21
N VAL A 23 -1.28 -29.41 17.05
CA VAL A 23 -0.38 -28.78 16.08
C VAL A 23 0.98 -28.64 16.76
N PRO A 24 2.00 -29.43 16.39
CA PRO A 24 3.31 -29.34 17.04
C PRO A 24 3.91 -27.95 16.83
N ARG A 25 4.23 -27.24 17.90
CA ARG A 25 5.00 -26.00 17.83
C ARG A 25 6.46 -26.36 17.55
N THR A 26 6.91 -26.15 16.31
CA THR A 26 8.34 -26.17 15.97
C THR A 26 8.95 -24.83 16.39
N ARG A 27 10.18 -24.83 16.90
CA ARG A 27 10.89 -23.59 17.29
C ARG A 27 11.41 -22.83 16.08
N GLY A 28 11.61 -23.52 14.95
CA GLY A 28 11.95 -22.87 13.70
C GLY A 28 11.68 -23.69 12.45
N GLN A 29 11.94 -23.08 11.30
CA GLN A 29 11.93 -23.69 9.97
C GLN A 29 13.09 -23.13 9.15
N LEU A 30 13.92 -23.99 8.58
CA LEU A 30 14.98 -23.65 7.64
C LEU A 30 14.49 -23.94 6.22
N PHE A 31 14.46 -22.92 5.37
CA PHE A 31 14.10 -23.00 3.97
C PHE A 31 15.38 -22.91 3.13
N VAL A 32 15.53 -23.80 2.16
CA VAL A 32 16.65 -23.80 1.21
C VAL A 32 16.08 -23.55 -0.19
N CYS A 33 16.56 -22.51 -0.87
CA CYS A 33 16.17 -22.23 -2.24
C CYS A 33 16.90 -23.20 -3.17
N GLU A 34 16.16 -24.13 -3.78
CA GLU A 34 16.75 -25.19 -4.60
C GLU A 34 16.32 -25.12 -6.07
N ASN A 35 15.08 -24.71 -6.32
CA ASN A 35 14.49 -24.62 -7.66
C ASN A 35 13.99 -23.19 -7.98
N GLY A 36 14.72 -22.17 -7.50
CA GLY A 36 14.44 -20.76 -7.78
C GLY A 36 15.00 -20.32 -9.13
N CYS A 37 14.76 -19.08 -9.57
CA CYS A 37 15.24 -18.58 -10.86
C CYS A 37 16.78 -18.53 -11.03
N CYS A 38 17.52 -18.57 -9.91
CA CYS A 38 18.99 -18.51 -9.82
C CYS A 38 19.61 -19.72 -9.10
N CYS A 39 19.16 -20.07 -7.90
CA CYS A 39 19.74 -21.11 -7.06
C CYS A 39 19.59 -22.49 -7.73
N GLY A 40 20.69 -23.25 -7.83
CA GLY A 40 20.69 -24.59 -8.42
C GLY A 40 20.92 -24.63 -9.94
N HIS A 41 20.78 -23.49 -10.64
CA HIS A 41 20.98 -23.38 -12.09
C HIS A 41 22.46 -23.26 -12.47
N THR A 42 23.22 -24.36 -12.36
CA THR A 42 24.65 -24.39 -12.69
C THR A 42 24.94 -24.08 -14.16
N GLU A 43 24.00 -24.36 -15.05
CA GLU A 43 24.06 -24.00 -16.48
C GLU A 43 24.05 -22.49 -16.73
N ARG A 44 23.58 -21.69 -15.76
CA ARG A 44 23.59 -20.23 -15.80
C ARG A 44 24.78 -19.62 -15.04
N GLY A 45 25.73 -20.44 -14.60
CA GLY A 45 26.93 -20.01 -13.89
C GLY A 45 26.77 -19.85 -12.37
N PHE A 46 25.64 -20.27 -11.79
CA PHE A 46 25.45 -20.27 -10.34
C PHE A 46 26.03 -21.53 -9.68
N ALA A 47 26.29 -21.47 -8.37
CA ALA A 47 26.80 -22.64 -7.64
C ALA A 47 25.68 -23.68 -7.42
N PRO A 48 26.01 -24.99 -7.41
CA PRO A 48 25.03 -26.02 -7.07
C PRO A 48 24.51 -25.83 -5.64
N VAL A 49 23.28 -26.25 -5.38
CA VAL A 49 22.71 -26.29 -4.02
C VAL A 49 23.02 -27.67 -3.42
N PRO A 50 23.77 -27.77 -2.31
CA PRO A 50 24.14 -29.07 -1.72
C PRO A 50 22.96 -29.74 -1.00
N HIS A 51 22.00 -30.28 -1.75
CA HIS A 51 20.77 -30.90 -1.23
C HIS A 51 21.07 -31.93 -0.13
N ASP A 52 21.96 -32.88 -0.42
CA ASP A 52 22.23 -34.02 0.46
C ASP A 52 22.82 -33.57 1.79
N LEU A 53 23.73 -32.59 1.78
CA LEU A 53 24.36 -32.08 3.00
C LEU A 53 23.35 -31.41 3.94
N TYR A 54 22.37 -30.66 3.41
CA TYR A 54 21.32 -30.07 4.24
C TYR A 54 20.49 -31.16 4.93
N TYR A 55 20.10 -32.19 4.19
CA TYR A 55 19.30 -33.28 4.73
C TYR A 55 20.08 -34.12 5.74
N GLU A 56 21.31 -34.52 5.41
CA GLU A 56 22.19 -35.33 6.26
C GLU A 56 22.49 -34.64 7.60
N GLU A 57 22.81 -33.34 7.60
CA GLU A 57 23.07 -32.60 8.84
C GLU A 57 21.81 -32.44 9.69
N TRP A 58 20.66 -32.18 9.06
CA TRP A 58 19.38 -32.08 9.77
C TRP A 58 18.99 -33.40 10.46
N GLU A 59 19.24 -34.54 9.78
CA GLU A 59 19.02 -35.87 10.34
C GLU A 59 20.03 -36.20 11.44
N ARG A 60 21.33 -35.99 11.18
CA ARG A 60 22.44 -36.23 12.11
C ARG A 60 22.26 -35.48 13.43
N ARG A 61 21.84 -34.21 13.37
CA ARG A 61 21.61 -33.32 14.52
C ARG A 61 20.22 -33.49 15.16
N LYS A 62 19.38 -34.38 14.61
CA LYS A 62 18.05 -34.74 15.13
C LYS A 62 17.10 -33.54 15.23
N PHE A 63 17.13 -32.68 14.21
CA PHE A 63 16.33 -31.46 14.17
C PHE A 63 14.86 -31.66 13.84
N ARG A 64 14.48 -32.84 13.34
CA ARG A 64 13.11 -33.21 12.91
C ARG A 64 11.96 -32.70 13.78
N ASN A 65 12.14 -32.65 15.09
CA ASN A 65 11.10 -32.25 16.04
C ASN A 65 11.34 -30.86 16.69
N ARG A 66 12.32 -30.09 16.21
CA ARG A 66 12.77 -28.80 16.78
C ARG A 66 12.78 -27.71 15.72
N VAL A 67 13.41 -27.99 14.57
CA VAL A 67 13.50 -27.09 13.41
C VAL A 67 13.17 -27.90 12.16
N HIS A 68 12.16 -27.48 11.41
CA HIS A 68 11.79 -28.16 10.17
C HIS A 68 12.75 -27.77 9.04
N LEU A 69 13.09 -28.69 8.14
CA LEU A 69 13.86 -28.40 6.92
C LEU A 69 12.90 -28.44 5.73
N ASN A 70 12.86 -27.36 4.95
CA ASN A 70 12.07 -27.22 3.75
C ASN A 70 12.99 -26.95 2.56
N HIS A 71 12.96 -27.84 1.58
CA HIS A 71 13.51 -27.56 0.25
C HIS A 71 12.43 -26.83 -0.54
N ALA A 72 12.67 -25.55 -0.80
CA ALA A 72 11.70 -24.64 -1.40
C ALA A 72 12.05 -24.32 -2.86
N GLY A 73 11.06 -23.81 -3.59
CA GLY A 73 11.28 -23.13 -4.86
C GLY A 73 11.96 -21.77 -4.66
N CYS A 74 11.54 -20.75 -5.39
CA CYS A 74 12.07 -19.40 -5.22
C CYS A 74 11.68 -18.79 -3.85
N LEU A 75 12.66 -18.24 -3.12
CA LEU A 75 12.42 -17.57 -1.82
C LEU A 75 12.15 -16.06 -1.93
N GLY A 76 12.25 -15.43 -3.11
CA GLY A 76 11.92 -14.01 -3.28
C GLY A 76 12.73 -13.30 -4.38
N PRO A 77 12.56 -11.98 -4.57
CA PRO A 77 13.25 -11.16 -5.57
C PRO A 77 14.71 -10.95 -5.15
N CYS A 78 15.49 -12.02 -5.19
CA CYS A 78 16.89 -12.00 -4.80
C CYS A 78 17.79 -11.75 -6.01
N ALA A 79 18.62 -10.71 -5.93
CA ALA A 79 19.77 -10.56 -6.82
C ALA A 79 20.94 -11.50 -6.44
N LEU A 80 20.80 -12.23 -5.32
CA LEU A 80 21.82 -13.10 -4.73
C LEU A 80 21.43 -14.57 -4.93
N ALA A 81 22.41 -15.42 -5.24
CA ALA A 81 22.22 -16.86 -5.45
C ALA A 81 22.55 -17.68 -4.18
N ASN A 82 22.13 -18.95 -4.19
CA ASN A 82 22.29 -19.93 -3.11
C ASN A 82 21.74 -19.41 -1.78
N LEU A 83 20.44 -19.09 -1.77
CA LEU A 83 19.76 -18.56 -0.60
C LEU A 83 19.26 -19.65 0.36
N ALA A 84 19.34 -19.37 1.65
CA ALA A 84 18.61 -20.06 2.69
C ALA A 84 17.93 -19.05 3.62
N MET A 85 16.78 -19.40 4.19
CA MET A 85 16.08 -18.57 5.17
C MET A 85 15.73 -19.40 6.40
N LEU A 86 16.15 -18.96 7.58
CA LEU A 86 15.75 -19.55 8.86
C LEU A 86 14.69 -18.68 9.51
N ILE A 87 13.52 -19.23 9.80
CA ILE A 87 12.57 -18.65 10.74
C ILE A 87 12.80 -19.29 12.09
N PHE A 88 13.18 -18.52 13.12
CA PHE A 88 13.35 -19.02 14.49
C PHE A 88 12.58 -18.13 15.47
N ASP A 89 11.69 -18.73 16.28
CA ASP A 89 10.79 -18.02 17.19
C ASP A 89 10.05 -16.83 16.53
N GLY A 90 9.66 -17.01 15.26
CA GLY A 90 8.94 -16.00 14.46
C GLY A 90 9.84 -14.93 13.82
N ARG A 91 11.17 -15.00 13.98
CA ARG A 91 12.13 -14.07 13.37
C ARG A 91 12.77 -14.69 12.12
N PRO A 92 12.65 -14.06 10.93
CA PRO A 92 13.36 -14.51 9.74
C PRO A 92 14.83 -14.07 9.77
N ILE A 93 15.72 -14.94 9.30
CA ILE A 93 17.15 -14.69 9.11
C ILE A 93 17.46 -15.19 7.71
N TRP A 94 17.96 -14.30 6.83
CA TRP A 94 18.29 -14.67 5.47
C TRP A 94 19.78 -14.88 5.33
N PHE A 95 20.15 -15.94 4.63
CA PHE A 95 21.51 -16.27 4.28
C PHE A 95 21.66 -16.23 2.76
N HIS A 96 22.72 -15.59 2.28
CA HIS A 96 23.07 -15.57 0.87
C HIS A 96 24.43 -16.22 0.62
N SER A 97 24.72 -16.50 -0.65
CA SER A 97 25.99 -17.08 -1.07
C SER A 97 26.30 -18.37 -0.29
N VAL A 98 25.28 -19.16 0.04
CA VAL A 98 25.42 -20.43 0.78
C VAL A 98 25.86 -21.52 -0.19
N ASN A 99 27.08 -21.38 -0.70
CA ASN A 99 27.65 -22.17 -1.79
C ASN A 99 28.82 -23.07 -1.34
N SER A 100 28.98 -23.26 -0.04
CA SER A 100 30.00 -24.15 0.53
C SER A 100 29.50 -24.85 1.78
N ASP A 101 29.99 -26.08 1.98
CA ASP A 101 29.67 -26.91 3.14
C ASP A 101 29.93 -26.19 4.45
N ARG A 102 30.99 -25.36 4.51
CA ARG A 102 31.36 -24.57 5.68
C ARG A 102 30.23 -23.65 6.15
N ILE A 103 29.55 -22.96 5.23
CA ILE A 103 28.47 -22.03 5.59
C ILE A 103 27.22 -22.81 6.00
N ILE A 104 26.93 -23.94 5.35
CA ILE A 104 25.82 -24.81 5.71
C ILE A 104 25.99 -25.34 7.15
N LEU A 105 27.18 -25.87 7.45
CA LEU A 105 27.52 -26.34 8.80
C LEU A 105 27.44 -25.23 9.84
N ALA A 106 27.90 -24.02 9.52
CA ALA A 106 27.81 -22.87 10.40
C ALA A 106 26.35 -22.46 10.69
N ILE A 107 25.46 -22.51 9.69
CA ILE A 107 24.01 -22.27 9.89
C ILE A 107 23.45 -23.31 10.87
N TYR A 108 23.82 -24.58 10.73
CA TYR A 108 23.39 -25.64 11.65
C TYR A 108 23.95 -25.45 13.08
N ASP A 109 25.23 -25.10 13.22
CA ASP A 109 25.84 -24.80 14.53
C ASP A 109 25.13 -23.61 15.21
N TYR A 110 24.78 -22.60 14.43
CA TYR A 110 24.03 -21.44 14.91
C TYR A 110 22.61 -21.80 15.37
N ILE A 111 21.91 -22.68 14.63
CA ILE A 111 20.61 -23.22 15.06
C ILE A 111 20.75 -24.00 16.36
N GLU A 112 21.79 -24.84 16.52
CA GLU A 112 22.04 -25.56 17.78
C GLU A 112 22.25 -24.59 18.94
N ALA A 113 23.08 -23.56 18.76
CA ALA A 113 23.34 -22.55 19.78
C ALA A 113 22.05 -21.83 20.22
N MET A 114 21.17 -21.46 19.29
CA MET A 114 19.87 -20.86 19.62
C MET A 114 18.94 -21.83 20.34
N LEU A 115 18.92 -23.10 19.92
CA LEU A 115 18.11 -24.12 20.58
C LEU A 115 18.64 -24.50 21.97
N GLU A 116 19.94 -24.42 22.21
CA GLU A 116 20.57 -24.64 23.52
C GLU A 116 20.35 -23.45 24.46
N ALA A 117 20.42 -22.23 23.94
CA ALA A 117 20.15 -21.01 24.69
C ALA A 117 18.64 -20.78 24.97
N ASP A 118 17.76 -21.56 24.33
CA ASP A 118 16.29 -21.43 24.38
C ASP A 118 15.77 -20.04 23.96
N ARG A 119 16.54 -19.31 23.16
CA ARG A 119 16.24 -17.95 22.69
C ARG A 119 16.91 -17.66 21.35
N TYR A 120 16.44 -16.62 20.67
CA TYR A 120 17.16 -16.04 19.55
C TYR A 120 18.52 -15.50 20.01
N LEU A 121 19.55 -15.76 19.23
CA LEU A 121 20.88 -15.17 19.34
C LEU A 121 21.16 -14.38 18.06
N PRO A 122 22.00 -13.34 18.07
CA PRO A 122 22.45 -12.71 16.83
C PRO A 122 23.36 -13.67 16.03
N PRO A 123 23.47 -13.51 14.69
CA PRO A 123 24.36 -14.31 13.87
C PRO A 123 25.82 -14.20 14.35
N PRO A 124 26.57 -15.31 14.42
CA PRO A 124 27.98 -15.25 14.80
C PRO A 124 28.81 -14.54 13.71
N PRO A 125 29.99 -13.97 14.06
CA PRO A 125 30.77 -13.15 13.13
C PRO A 125 31.11 -13.80 11.78
N HIS A 126 31.27 -15.13 11.75
CA HIS A 126 31.58 -15.87 10.51
C HIS A 126 30.35 -16.13 9.61
N LEU A 127 29.14 -15.88 10.11
CA LEU A 127 27.90 -15.85 9.32
C LEU A 127 27.42 -14.44 9.03
N ALA A 128 27.89 -13.44 9.76
CA ALA A 128 27.47 -12.04 9.62
C ALA A 128 27.55 -11.54 8.17
N ASP A 129 28.64 -11.81 7.46
CA ASP A 129 28.85 -11.41 6.05
C ASP A 129 27.96 -12.17 5.05
N HIS A 130 27.30 -13.23 5.51
CA HIS A 130 26.35 -14.02 4.73
C HIS A 130 24.90 -13.72 5.10
N VAL A 131 24.67 -12.92 6.15
CA VAL A 131 23.34 -12.54 6.58
C VAL A 131 22.95 -11.24 5.92
N PHE A 132 21.77 -11.23 5.34
CA PHE A 132 21.15 -10.03 4.81
C PHE A 132 19.69 -10.01 5.23
N ASN A 133 18.99 -8.94 4.90
CA ASN A 133 17.56 -8.94 4.97
C ASN A 133 16.99 -8.98 3.55
N GLY A 134 16.29 -10.06 3.21
CA GLY A 134 15.68 -10.22 1.88
C GLY A 134 14.52 -9.27 1.61
N PHE A 135 13.99 -8.63 2.67
CA PHE A 135 12.80 -7.77 2.61
C PHE A 135 12.89 -6.49 3.45
N ALA A 136 13.93 -6.31 4.26
CA ALA A 136 14.23 -5.01 4.87
C ALA A 136 15.44 -4.37 4.20
N TRP A 137 15.44 -3.06 4.12
CA TRP A 137 16.55 -2.27 3.60
C TRP A 137 17.46 -1.86 4.77
N ASP A 138 18.22 -2.81 5.32
CA ASP A 138 19.29 -2.54 6.28
C ASP A 138 20.66 -2.71 5.60
N GLY A 139 21.02 -1.72 4.78
CA GLY A 139 22.39 -1.58 4.31
C GLY A 139 23.32 -1.40 5.51
N THR A 140 23.92 -2.50 5.98
CA THR A 140 25.04 -2.54 6.93
C THR A 140 24.86 -1.73 8.22
N GLU A 141 24.17 -2.27 9.23
CA GLU A 141 24.38 -1.86 10.63
C GLU A 141 24.51 -3.08 11.57
N HIS A 142 25.60 -3.82 11.39
CA HIS A 142 26.23 -4.46 12.55
C HIS A 142 27.02 -3.41 13.32
N ARG A 143 26.37 -2.74 14.26
CA ARG A 143 27.07 -2.20 15.43
C ARG A 143 26.13 -2.21 16.64
N HIS A 144 26.57 -3.00 17.61
CA HIS A 144 26.14 -3.11 19.00
C HIS A 144 25.25 -1.97 19.52
N GLU A 145 24.13 -2.33 20.14
CA GLU A 145 23.93 -2.05 21.56
C GLU A 145 22.79 -2.92 22.13
N ALA A 146 23.16 -3.70 23.15
CA ALA A 146 22.25 -4.42 24.01
C ALA A 146 21.83 -3.49 25.15
N ASP A 147 20.58 -3.63 25.58
CA ASP A 147 20.05 -3.28 26.91
C ASP A 147 20.44 -1.91 27.50
N GLU A 148 19.53 -0.93 27.41
CA GLU A 148 19.31 -0.02 28.55
C GLU A 148 17.89 0.57 28.54
N VAL A 149 17.12 0.23 29.57
CA VAL A 149 15.85 0.88 29.92
C VAL A 149 16.21 2.21 30.60
N ALA A 150 16.35 3.29 29.82
CA ALA A 150 16.50 4.63 30.35
C ALA A 150 15.17 5.39 30.28
N ALA A 151 14.67 5.83 31.44
CA ALA A 151 13.52 6.72 31.52
C ALA A 151 13.85 8.08 30.89
N LEU A 152 12.98 8.55 29.99
CA LEU A 152 13.20 9.77 29.21
C LEU A 152 13.02 11.05 30.05
N PRO A 153 13.77 12.14 29.73
CA PRO A 153 13.52 13.47 30.30
C PRO A 153 12.16 14.01 29.85
N GLN A 154 11.46 14.70 30.77
CA GLN A 154 10.20 15.39 30.45
C GLN A 154 10.49 16.68 29.66
N PRO A 155 9.75 16.96 28.57
CA PRO A 155 9.95 18.17 27.77
C PRO A 155 9.37 19.43 28.43
N THR A 156 9.92 20.59 28.07
CA THR A 156 9.47 21.93 28.49
C THR A 156 8.28 22.43 27.66
N PRO A 157 7.43 23.33 28.20
CA PRO A 157 6.07 23.59 27.69
C PRO A 157 5.93 24.33 26.34
N ASP A 158 7.01 24.82 25.72
CA ASP A 158 6.94 25.81 24.62
C ASP A 158 7.03 25.21 23.19
N GLU A 159 7.22 23.90 23.03
CA GLU A 159 7.30 23.26 21.70
C GLU A 159 5.99 22.58 21.25
N THR A 160 4.93 22.65 22.06
CA THR A 160 3.70 21.88 21.85
C THR A 160 2.58 22.73 21.23
N ALA A 161 2.63 22.95 19.92
CA ALA A 161 1.38 23.07 19.17
C ALA A 161 0.79 21.66 19.03
N LEU A 162 0.21 21.14 20.13
CA LEU A 162 -0.40 19.81 20.17
C LEU A 162 -1.54 19.73 19.17
N LEU A 163 -1.44 18.78 18.23
CA LEU A 163 -2.52 18.34 17.36
C LEU A 163 -3.60 17.68 18.23
N ALA A 164 -4.57 18.46 18.72
CA ALA A 164 -5.68 17.90 19.49
C ALA A 164 -6.62 17.10 18.59
N LEU A 165 -6.63 15.77 18.73
CA LEU A 165 -7.54 14.90 17.98
C LEU A 165 -8.97 14.98 18.51
N GLY A 166 -9.15 15.38 19.77
CA GLY A 166 -10.44 15.40 20.44
C GLY A 166 -11.01 13.99 20.59
N ASP A 167 -12.30 13.81 20.31
CA ASP A 167 -13.04 12.55 20.45
C ASP A 167 -12.96 11.65 19.20
N ALA A 168 -11.94 11.84 18.35
CA ALA A 168 -11.74 11.09 17.12
C ALA A 168 -11.79 9.57 17.34
N LYS A 169 -12.60 8.87 16.54
CA LYS A 169 -12.67 7.40 16.52
C LYS A 169 -11.93 6.79 15.33
N ILE A 170 -11.86 7.51 14.20
CA ILE A 170 -11.11 7.12 13.01
C ILE A 170 -10.06 8.19 12.71
N LEU A 171 -8.81 7.78 12.53
CA LEU A 171 -7.67 8.66 12.25
C LEU A 171 -6.96 8.27 10.95
N LEU A 172 -6.79 9.23 10.04
CA LEU A 172 -5.92 9.11 8.88
C LEU A 172 -4.61 9.88 9.11
N LEU A 173 -3.49 9.16 9.11
CA LEU A 173 -2.14 9.70 9.08
C LEU A 173 -1.61 9.60 7.65
N SER A 174 -1.39 10.73 6.95
CA SER A 174 -0.91 10.72 5.56
C SER A 174 0.20 11.73 5.31
N HIS A 175 1.13 11.39 4.40
CA HIS A 175 2.08 12.36 3.84
C HIS A 175 1.45 13.23 2.73
N ALA A 176 0.33 12.78 2.14
CA ALA A 176 -0.28 13.43 1.00
C ALA A 176 -1.40 14.38 1.43
N ASP A 177 -1.19 15.69 1.26
CA ASP A 177 -2.22 16.71 1.53
C ASP A 177 -3.49 16.51 0.71
N THR A 178 -3.38 15.92 -0.48
CA THR A 178 -4.55 15.58 -1.32
C THR A 178 -5.52 14.65 -0.59
N ASP A 179 -5.01 13.71 0.21
CA ASP A 179 -5.86 12.82 1.01
C ASP A 179 -6.56 13.57 2.12
N LEU A 180 -5.83 14.44 2.83
CA LEU A 180 -6.36 15.18 3.97
C LEU A 180 -7.41 16.21 3.54
N LEU A 181 -7.18 16.86 2.39
CA LEU A 181 -8.16 17.74 1.77
C LEU A 181 -9.41 16.96 1.34
N ALA A 182 -9.23 15.82 0.65
CA ALA A 182 -10.35 14.98 0.23
C ALA A 182 -11.11 14.38 1.44
N LEU A 183 -10.40 14.04 2.53
CA LEU A 183 -10.97 13.54 3.77
C LEU A 183 -11.85 14.60 4.41
N SER A 184 -11.34 15.83 4.53
CA SER A 184 -12.09 16.97 5.06
C SER A 184 -13.40 17.18 4.29
N GLN A 185 -13.35 17.09 2.96
CA GLN A 185 -14.56 17.13 2.14
C GLN A 185 -15.49 15.93 2.38
N ALA A 186 -14.94 14.72 2.45
CA ALA A 186 -15.71 13.50 2.63
C ALA A 186 -16.45 13.50 3.98
N THR A 187 -15.83 13.98 5.06
CA THR A 187 -16.45 14.03 6.38
C THR A 187 -17.67 14.93 6.44
N HIS A 188 -17.73 15.99 5.62
CA HIS A 188 -18.91 16.86 5.51
C HIS A 188 -20.11 16.19 4.81
N THR A 189 -19.91 15.04 4.18
CA THR A 189 -20.99 14.27 3.52
C THR A 189 -21.52 13.11 4.36
N LEU A 190 -20.90 12.86 5.50
CA LEU A 190 -21.32 11.82 6.42
C LEU A 190 -22.48 12.33 7.30
N PRO A 191 -23.33 11.43 7.80
CA PRO A 191 -24.37 11.79 8.78
C PRO A 191 -23.79 12.44 10.04
N ASP A 192 -24.58 13.31 10.69
CA ASP A 192 -24.15 14.03 11.91
C ASP A 192 -23.82 13.09 13.09
N ASP A 193 -24.43 11.89 13.12
CA ASP A 193 -24.20 10.85 14.12
C ASP A 193 -23.09 9.87 13.74
N PHE A 194 -22.38 10.12 12.64
CA PHE A 194 -21.23 9.32 12.23
C PHE A 194 -20.05 9.48 13.21
N HIS A 195 -19.22 8.44 13.31
CA HIS A 195 -18.04 8.45 14.17
C HIS A 195 -17.09 9.63 13.85
N PRO A 196 -16.62 10.41 14.84
CA PRO A 196 -15.71 11.52 14.59
C PRO A 196 -14.43 11.06 13.88
N VAL A 197 -14.08 11.75 12.79
CA VAL A 197 -12.91 11.44 11.95
C VAL A 197 -11.91 12.60 11.98
N ARG A 198 -10.62 12.28 12.03
CA ARG A 198 -9.54 13.26 11.91
C ARG A 198 -8.47 12.82 10.92
N GLY A 199 -7.84 13.80 10.28
CA GLY A 199 -6.68 13.62 9.43
C GLY A 199 -5.50 14.42 9.96
N VAL A 200 -4.31 13.83 9.95
CA VAL A 200 -3.06 14.48 10.36
C VAL A 200 -2.01 14.29 9.27
N ASN A 201 -1.34 15.39 8.90
CA ASN A 201 -0.19 15.30 8.01
C ASN A 201 1.02 14.79 8.79
N LEU A 202 1.65 13.71 8.33
CA LEU A 202 2.80 13.11 8.99
C LEU A 202 3.99 14.08 9.13
N THR A 203 4.13 15.06 8.23
CA THR A 203 5.16 16.11 8.31
C THR A 203 4.96 17.09 9.47
N SER A 204 3.76 17.14 10.06
CA SER A 204 3.48 17.93 11.27
C SER A 204 4.00 17.29 12.55
N LEU A 205 4.60 16.09 12.45
CA LEU A 205 5.27 15.37 13.54
C LEU A 205 6.78 15.31 13.24
N PRO A 206 7.52 16.43 13.37
CA PRO A 206 8.87 16.56 12.80
C PRO A 206 9.97 15.83 13.58
N SER A 207 9.71 15.42 14.83
CA SER A 207 10.71 14.75 15.67
C SER A 207 10.14 13.55 16.40
N THR A 208 11.05 12.69 16.87
CA THR A 208 10.71 11.49 17.66
C THR A 208 9.92 11.83 18.93
N THR A 209 10.26 12.95 19.59
CA THR A 209 9.55 13.45 20.77
C THR A 209 8.10 13.84 20.45
N HIS A 210 7.86 14.55 19.34
CA HIS A 210 6.50 14.93 18.94
C HIS A 210 5.65 13.70 18.61
N VAL A 211 6.25 12.71 17.94
CA VAL A 211 5.61 11.43 17.62
C VAL A 211 5.24 10.67 18.89
N ASP A 212 6.17 10.53 19.83
CA ASP A 212 5.91 9.83 21.09
C ASP A 212 4.83 10.51 21.90
N GLU A 213 4.87 11.84 21.98
CA GLU A 213 3.88 12.62 22.70
C GLU A 213 2.49 12.49 22.06
N PHE A 214 2.41 12.62 20.73
CA PHE A 214 1.18 12.43 19.98
C PHE A 214 0.57 11.05 20.21
N ILE A 215 1.37 9.98 20.09
CA ILE A 215 0.91 8.60 20.33
C ILE A 215 0.42 8.42 21.77
N ARG A 216 1.13 9.00 22.74
CA ARG A 216 0.84 8.88 24.17
C ARG A 216 -0.43 9.63 24.58
N THR A 217 -0.70 10.79 23.99
CA THR A 217 -1.75 11.71 24.46
C THR A 217 -3.02 11.66 23.62
N GLU A 218 -2.90 11.51 22.31
CA GLU A 218 -4.02 11.75 21.39
C GLU A 218 -4.70 10.46 20.90
N LEU A 219 -4.00 9.31 20.94
CA LEU A 219 -4.51 8.06 20.35
C LEU A 219 -5.35 7.20 21.30
N ALA A 220 -5.66 7.69 22.51
CA ALA A 220 -6.40 6.91 23.50
C ALA A 220 -7.81 6.57 23.00
N ASP A 221 -8.52 7.58 22.48
CA ASP A 221 -9.91 7.45 22.03
C ASP A 221 -10.08 6.94 20.60
N VAL A 222 -9.01 6.97 19.80
CA VAL A 222 -9.00 6.49 18.42
C VAL A 222 -9.06 4.96 18.41
N GLN A 223 -9.97 4.38 17.61
CA GLN A 223 -10.09 2.92 17.45
C GLN A 223 -9.48 2.44 16.13
N VAL A 224 -9.75 3.16 15.03
CA VAL A 224 -9.23 2.82 13.69
C VAL A 224 -8.18 3.83 13.29
N ILE A 225 -6.97 3.35 12.99
CA ILE A 225 -5.82 4.17 12.60
C ILE A 225 -5.38 3.72 11.20
N ILE A 226 -5.42 4.63 10.23
CA ILE A 226 -4.89 4.41 8.89
C ILE A 226 -3.59 5.17 8.75
N LEU A 227 -2.49 4.46 8.51
CA LEU A 227 -1.19 5.04 8.21
C LEU A 227 -0.90 4.89 6.71
N ARG A 228 -0.88 6.02 6.00
CA ARG A 228 -0.44 6.09 4.61
C ARG A 228 0.90 6.80 4.49
N SER A 229 1.96 6.02 4.26
CA SER A 229 3.35 6.52 4.26
C SER A 229 4.00 6.44 2.88
N LEU A 230 4.75 7.48 2.49
CA LEU A 230 5.62 7.46 1.31
C LEU A 230 6.96 6.84 1.69
N GLY A 231 7.49 5.90 0.90
CA GLY A 231 8.77 5.24 1.20
C GLY A 231 8.66 4.08 2.20
N GLY A 232 7.49 3.44 2.27
CA GLY A 232 7.26 2.25 3.10
C GLY A 232 7.38 2.55 4.59
N ARG A 233 7.92 1.60 5.35
CA ARG A 233 8.17 1.73 6.80
C ARG A 233 9.08 2.92 7.12
N GLN A 234 10.16 3.10 6.36
CA GLN A 234 11.15 4.16 6.60
C GLN A 234 10.57 5.57 6.43
N GLY A 235 9.52 5.71 5.61
CA GLY A 235 8.80 6.97 5.43
C GLY A 235 8.30 7.61 6.73
N PHE A 236 7.99 6.80 7.74
CA PHE A 236 7.62 7.26 9.07
C PHE A 236 8.47 6.63 10.18
N GLY A 237 9.66 6.12 9.84
CA GLY A 237 10.67 5.46 10.68
C GLY A 237 10.27 5.15 12.13
N HIS A 238 10.76 5.97 13.08
CA HIS A 238 10.47 5.81 14.50
C HIS A 238 8.97 5.78 14.82
N GLY A 239 8.19 6.68 14.20
CA GLY A 239 6.75 6.74 14.41
C GLY A 239 5.99 5.52 13.93
N PHE A 240 6.45 4.87 12.87
CA PHE A 240 5.89 3.61 12.41
C PHE A 240 6.01 2.53 13.50
N ASP A 241 7.22 2.35 14.05
CA ASP A 241 7.50 1.30 15.04
C ASP A 241 6.70 1.53 16.33
N ARG A 242 6.66 2.79 16.78
CA ARG A 242 5.88 3.20 17.96
C ARG A 242 4.39 3.00 17.75
N LEU A 243 3.87 3.33 16.56
CA LEU A 243 2.45 3.18 16.25
C LEU A 243 2.04 1.71 16.18
N VAL A 244 2.84 0.86 15.53
CA VAL A 244 2.60 -0.59 15.48
C VAL A 244 2.61 -1.21 16.87
N GLN A 245 3.58 -0.82 17.71
CA GLN A 245 3.65 -1.27 19.10
C GLN A 245 2.41 -0.82 19.89
N TYR A 246 2.07 0.46 19.81
CA TYR A 246 0.92 1.04 20.49
C TYR A 246 -0.39 0.37 20.08
N ALA A 247 -0.62 0.18 18.78
CA ALA A 247 -1.84 -0.44 18.27
C ALA A 247 -2.00 -1.88 18.77
N LYS A 248 -0.92 -2.68 18.78
CA LYS A 248 -0.95 -4.05 19.29
C LYS A 248 -1.20 -4.11 20.79
N GLN A 249 -0.57 -3.23 21.56
CA GLN A 249 -0.71 -3.20 23.02
C GLN A 249 -2.11 -2.73 23.47
N ASN A 250 -2.73 -1.82 22.71
CA ASN A 250 -4.01 -1.21 23.05
C ASN A 250 -5.18 -1.73 22.20
N HIS A 251 -4.97 -2.81 21.45
CA HIS A 251 -5.97 -3.45 20.60
C HIS A 251 -6.67 -2.48 19.62
N LYS A 252 -5.87 -1.62 18.98
CA LYS A 252 -6.33 -0.69 17.93
C LYS A 252 -6.30 -1.38 16.56
N ASP A 253 -7.23 -0.99 15.70
CA ASP A 253 -7.29 -1.41 14.31
C ASP A 253 -6.36 -0.54 13.47
N LEU A 254 -5.14 -1.02 13.24
CA LEU A 254 -4.11 -0.34 12.47
C LEU A 254 -4.08 -0.88 11.05
N ILE A 255 -4.15 0.02 10.08
CA ILE A 255 -4.04 -0.26 8.65
C ILE A 255 -2.87 0.53 8.10
N CYS A 256 -1.80 -0.15 7.70
CA CYS A 256 -0.63 0.46 7.08
C CYS A 256 -0.66 0.22 5.58
N VAL A 257 -0.71 1.29 4.79
CA VAL A 257 -0.77 1.24 3.32
C VAL A 257 0.29 2.16 2.70
N PRO A 258 0.84 1.81 1.54
CA PRO A 258 1.83 2.66 0.88
C PRO A 258 1.19 3.88 0.23
N GLY A 259 1.96 4.96 0.14
CA GLY A 259 1.64 6.15 -0.66
C GLY A 259 1.95 5.98 -2.16
N THR A 260 2.60 4.89 -2.56
CA THR A 260 3.02 4.59 -3.93
C THR A 260 2.11 3.56 -4.62
N GLU A 261 2.37 3.28 -5.90
CA GLU A 261 1.70 2.19 -6.62
C GLU A 261 2.14 0.82 -6.09
N GLY A 262 1.19 -0.13 -6.11
CA GLY A 262 1.34 -1.46 -5.52
C GLY A 262 1.12 -1.49 -4.02
N LEU A 263 0.73 -2.66 -3.50
CA LEU A 263 0.75 -2.93 -2.07
C LEU A 263 2.17 -3.19 -1.60
N ASP A 264 2.42 -2.82 -0.34
CA ASP A 264 3.68 -3.07 0.34
C ASP A 264 3.47 -4.22 1.34
N PRO A 265 4.09 -5.40 1.13
CA PRO A 265 3.95 -6.54 2.03
C PRO A 265 4.45 -6.27 3.46
N GLU A 266 5.45 -5.42 3.64
CA GLU A 266 5.99 -5.07 4.97
C GLU A 266 4.96 -4.25 5.75
N LEU A 267 4.39 -3.21 5.13
CA LEU A 267 3.29 -2.43 5.72
C LEU A 267 2.08 -3.33 6.00
N THR A 268 1.72 -4.18 5.05
CA THR A 268 0.58 -5.11 5.17
C THR A 268 0.77 -6.05 6.36
N ALA A 269 1.96 -6.62 6.56
CA ALA A 269 2.27 -7.54 7.66
C ALA A 269 2.22 -6.89 9.05
N HIS A 270 2.29 -5.56 9.12
CA HIS A 270 2.24 -4.80 10.37
C HIS A 270 0.86 -4.23 10.71
N SER A 271 -0.08 -4.29 9.77
CA SER A 271 -1.49 -4.00 10.05
C SER A 271 -2.07 -5.03 11.01
N THR A 272 -3.08 -4.64 11.80
CA THR A 272 -3.74 -5.51 12.78
C THR A 272 -5.11 -6.04 12.30
N VAL A 273 -5.56 -5.60 11.12
CA VAL A 273 -6.82 -6.01 10.50
C VAL A 273 -6.62 -7.10 9.41
N PRO A 274 -7.69 -7.80 8.98
CA PRO A 274 -7.60 -8.78 7.89
C PRO A 274 -7.12 -8.19 6.56
N VAL A 275 -6.33 -8.98 5.80
CA VAL A 275 -5.77 -8.57 4.50
C VAL A 275 -6.80 -8.00 3.50
N PRO A 276 -8.02 -8.55 3.37
CA PRO A 276 -9.03 -7.95 2.47
C PRO A 276 -9.38 -6.50 2.81
N VAL A 277 -9.43 -6.15 4.10
CA VAL A 277 -9.69 -4.78 4.56
C VAL A 277 -8.54 -3.85 4.15
N ILE A 278 -7.29 -4.30 4.31
CA ILE A 278 -6.09 -3.55 3.90
C ILE A 278 -6.12 -3.28 2.40
N HIS A 279 -6.47 -4.31 1.61
CA HIS A 279 -6.56 -4.21 0.15
C HIS A 279 -7.57 -3.16 -0.30
N ASP A 280 -8.79 -3.16 0.26
CA ASP A 280 -9.81 -2.21 -0.13
C ASP A 280 -9.50 -0.79 0.35
N VAL A 281 -8.94 -0.62 1.56
CA VAL A 281 -8.45 0.68 2.04
C VAL A 281 -7.36 1.23 1.13
N TYR A 282 -6.40 0.40 0.72
CA TYR A 282 -5.39 0.78 -0.26
C TYR A 282 -6.05 1.25 -1.56
N ARG A 283 -7.02 0.51 -2.10
CA ARG A 283 -7.71 0.87 -3.35
C ARG A 283 -8.47 2.19 -3.23
N TYR A 284 -9.20 2.44 -2.13
CA TYR A 284 -9.87 3.73 -1.92
C TYR A 284 -8.89 4.90 -1.91
N LEU A 285 -7.77 4.78 -1.19
CA LEU A 285 -6.76 5.83 -1.08
C LEU A 285 -5.94 5.99 -2.37
N HIS A 286 -5.69 4.88 -3.09
CA HIS A 286 -4.95 4.87 -4.34
C HIS A 286 -5.76 5.50 -5.48
N TYR A 287 -7.03 5.10 -5.64
CA TYR A 287 -7.93 5.73 -6.60
C TYR A 287 -8.24 7.18 -6.20
N GLY A 288 -8.30 7.45 -4.90
CA GLY A 288 -8.48 8.77 -4.32
C GLY A 288 -9.87 9.35 -4.63
N GLY A 289 -10.08 10.60 -4.25
CA GLY A 289 -11.36 11.27 -4.48
C GLY A 289 -12.29 11.22 -3.27
N ILE A 290 -13.16 12.22 -3.20
CA ILE A 290 -14.05 12.45 -2.05
C ILE A 290 -14.98 11.27 -1.80
N ASP A 291 -15.57 10.71 -2.86
CA ASP A 291 -16.48 9.55 -2.75
C ASP A 291 -15.78 8.30 -2.25
N ASN A 292 -14.59 8.01 -2.77
CA ASN A 292 -13.81 6.85 -2.34
C ASN A 292 -13.46 6.99 -0.86
N LEU A 293 -13.10 8.19 -0.39
CA LEU A 293 -12.80 8.41 1.03
C LEU A 293 -14.05 8.35 1.90
N ARG A 294 -15.19 8.87 1.44
CA ARG A 294 -16.49 8.70 2.13
C ARG A 294 -16.83 7.21 2.28
N HIS A 295 -16.76 6.44 1.20
CA HIS A 295 -17.04 5.01 1.21
C HIS A 295 -15.99 4.21 1.99
N MET A 296 -14.73 4.62 1.99
CA MET A 296 -13.70 4.04 2.86
C MET A 296 -14.07 4.20 4.33
N LEU A 297 -14.53 5.40 4.74
CA LEU A 297 -14.91 5.67 6.13
C LEU A 297 -16.12 4.82 6.55
N THR A 298 -17.17 4.76 5.73
CA THR A 298 -18.34 3.92 6.04
C THR A 298 -18.01 2.42 5.99
N PHE A 299 -17.17 1.99 5.05
CA PHE A 299 -16.62 0.63 4.98
C PHE A 299 -15.88 0.25 6.27
N LEU A 300 -14.99 1.10 6.76
CA LEU A 300 -14.23 0.86 8.00
C LEU A 300 -15.14 0.85 9.22
N ALA A 301 -16.09 1.78 9.30
CA ALA A 301 -17.07 1.80 10.39
C ALA A 301 -17.92 0.52 10.41
N ASP A 302 -18.32 -0.01 9.25
CA ASP A 302 -19.13 -1.22 9.18
C ASP A 302 -18.33 -2.48 9.55
N HIS A 303 -17.08 -2.59 9.08
CA HIS A 303 -16.27 -3.78 9.28
C HIS A 303 -15.58 -3.84 10.64
N LEU A 304 -15.21 -2.69 11.20
CA LEU A 304 -14.37 -2.62 12.40
C LEU A 304 -15.12 -2.05 13.61
N LEU A 305 -16.17 -1.24 13.39
CA LEU A 305 -16.93 -0.58 14.46
C LEU A 305 -18.40 -1.04 14.54
N ALA A 306 -18.85 -1.93 13.64
CA ALA A 306 -20.22 -2.44 13.57
C ALA A 306 -21.30 -1.34 13.40
N GLY A 307 -21.02 -0.30 12.63
CA GLY A 307 -21.90 0.86 12.43
C GLY A 307 -23.15 0.61 11.57
N GLY A 308 -23.01 -0.08 10.43
CA GLY A 308 -24.14 -0.41 9.53
C GLY A 308 -24.55 0.72 8.57
N TRP A 309 -23.62 1.56 8.15
CA TRP A 309 -23.82 2.74 7.30
C TRP A 309 -23.98 2.43 5.81
N GLY A 310 -23.44 1.29 5.36
CA GLY A 310 -23.37 0.92 3.96
C GLY A 310 -22.24 1.63 3.21
N PHE A 311 -21.67 0.94 2.22
CA PHE A 311 -20.56 1.44 1.42
C PHE A 311 -20.61 0.86 0.00
N GLU A 312 -20.00 1.58 -0.94
CA GLU A 312 -19.79 1.14 -2.33
C GLU A 312 -18.33 0.77 -2.54
N GLN A 313 -18.04 -0.13 -3.48
CA GLN A 313 -16.68 -0.60 -3.74
C GLN A 313 -15.73 0.51 -4.24
N PRO A 314 -14.40 0.40 -3.99
CA PRO A 314 -13.41 1.36 -4.48
C PRO A 314 -13.50 1.50 -6.00
N THR A 315 -13.71 2.74 -6.47
CA THR A 315 -13.92 3.04 -7.88
C THR A 315 -12.75 3.84 -8.45
N GLU A 316 -12.15 3.35 -9.52
CA GLU A 316 -11.05 4.06 -10.18
C GLU A 316 -11.53 5.39 -10.77
N GLN A 317 -10.78 6.45 -10.48
CA GLN A 317 -11.11 7.80 -10.93
C GLN A 317 -10.37 8.13 -12.23
N PRO A 318 -11.01 8.73 -13.25
CA PRO A 318 -10.38 9.03 -14.54
C PRO A 318 -9.05 9.77 -14.40
N ARG A 319 -8.06 9.42 -15.23
CA ARG A 319 -6.76 10.12 -15.27
C ARG A 319 -6.85 11.52 -15.87
N HIS A 320 -7.83 11.73 -16.75
CA HIS A 320 -8.15 13.00 -17.36
C HIS A 320 -9.65 13.12 -17.59
N GLY A 321 -10.15 14.35 -17.66
CA GLY A 321 -11.57 14.60 -17.88
C GLY A 321 -11.89 16.07 -18.07
N ILE A 322 -13.05 16.33 -18.65
CA ILE A 322 -13.59 17.69 -18.76
C ILE A 322 -14.39 17.96 -17.49
N TYR A 323 -13.93 18.94 -16.74
CA TYR A 323 -14.57 19.37 -15.52
C TYR A 323 -15.87 20.12 -15.84
N LYS A 324 -16.88 19.91 -15.01
CA LYS A 324 -18.14 20.63 -15.04
C LYS A 324 -18.33 21.27 -13.67
N LYS A 325 -18.32 22.59 -13.65
CA LYS A 325 -18.73 23.34 -12.46
C LYS A 325 -20.18 22.99 -12.12
N LEU A 326 -20.43 22.65 -10.87
CA LEU A 326 -21.78 22.42 -10.36
C LEU A 326 -22.48 23.75 -10.07
N ASP A 327 -23.77 23.84 -10.37
CA ASP A 327 -24.57 25.01 -10.05
C ASP A 327 -24.97 24.98 -8.56
N ASN A 328 -24.26 25.77 -7.76
CA ASN A 328 -24.46 25.87 -6.32
C ASN A 328 -25.33 27.07 -5.92
N THR A 329 -26.11 27.65 -6.84
CA THR A 329 -26.86 28.89 -6.60
C THR A 329 -27.88 28.78 -5.47
N ALA A 330 -28.57 27.64 -5.34
CA ALA A 330 -29.51 27.39 -4.24
C ALA A 330 -28.80 27.32 -2.86
N LEU A 331 -27.60 26.74 -2.80
CA LEU A 331 -26.80 26.65 -1.57
C LEU A 331 -26.21 28.01 -1.16
N LYS A 332 -25.80 28.81 -2.14
CA LYS A 332 -25.36 30.21 -1.94
C LYS A 332 -26.45 31.09 -1.34
N GLN A 333 -27.71 30.87 -1.71
CA GLN A 333 -28.84 31.59 -1.13
C GLN A 333 -29.12 31.20 0.32
N LEU A 334 -28.97 29.91 0.67
CA LEU A 334 -29.09 29.44 2.05
C LEU A 334 -27.98 30.00 2.96
N ALA A 335 -26.75 30.13 2.45
CA ALA A 335 -25.63 30.71 3.20
C ALA A 335 -25.71 32.22 3.45
N GLN A 336 -26.48 32.93 2.64
CA GLN A 336 -26.69 34.37 2.84
C GLN A 336 -27.72 34.66 3.93
N GLN A 337 -28.48 33.66 4.38
CA GLN A 337 -29.54 33.82 5.40
C GLN A 337 -29.06 33.60 6.83
N ASP A 338 -27.85 33.08 7.04
CA ASP A 338 -27.25 32.87 8.36
C ASP A 338 -25.76 33.21 8.32
N SER A 339 -25.35 34.23 9.09
CA SER A 339 -23.97 34.75 9.09
C SER A 339 -22.94 33.80 9.69
N ASN A 340 -23.37 32.75 10.39
CA ASN A 340 -22.52 31.64 10.84
C ASN A 340 -22.60 30.41 9.93
N TYR A 341 -23.44 30.45 8.88
CA TYR A 341 -23.52 29.40 7.89
C TYR A 341 -22.33 29.50 6.95
N GLN A 342 -21.28 28.76 7.29
CA GLN A 342 -20.34 28.32 6.27
C GLN A 342 -21.14 27.48 5.29
N LEU A 343 -21.08 27.85 3.99
CA LEU A 343 -21.61 27.03 2.92
C LEU A 343 -21.19 25.59 3.21
N PRO A 344 -22.11 24.68 3.57
CA PRO A 344 -21.73 23.31 3.66
C PRO A 344 -21.25 22.99 2.25
N ILE A 345 -20.12 22.29 2.17
CA ILE A 345 -19.65 21.77 0.88
C ILE A 345 -20.60 20.63 0.46
N THR A 346 -21.88 20.66 0.82
CA THR A 346 -22.93 19.69 0.49
C THR A 346 -23.58 19.98 -0.86
N SER A 347 -22.86 20.63 -1.79
CA SER A 347 -23.07 20.35 -3.22
C SER A 347 -22.31 19.11 -3.69
N LEU A 348 -21.77 18.29 -2.77
CA LEU A 348 -21.10 17.03 -3.06
C LEU A 348 -22.11 15.99 -3.56
N GLN A 349 -22.65 16.24 -4.75
CA GLN A 349 -22.82 15.15 -5.70
C GLN A 349 -21.41 14.61 -5.99
N SER A 350 -21.31 13.28 -6.10
CA SER A 350 -20.12 12.52 -6.48
C SER A 350 -19.14 13.29 -7.38
N PRO A 351 -17.80 13.17 -7.27
CA PRO A 351 -16.87 13.68 -8.29
C PRO A 351 -17.20 13.20 -9.71
N VAL A 352 -18.03 12.17 -9.91
CA VAL A 352 -18.56 11.83 -11.25
C VAL A 352 -19.54 12.90 -11.78
N SER A 353 -20.26 13.59 -10.90
CA SER A 353 -21.24 14.64 -11.26
C SER A 353 -20.60 15.91 -11.81
N ASN A 354 -19.33 16.15 -11.48
CA ASN A 354 -18.54 17.27 -11.99
C ASN A 354 -17.71 16.87 -13.23
N LEU A 355 -18.07 15.76 -13.88
CA LEU A 355 -17.54 15.35 -15.18
C LEU A 355 -18.56 15.60 -16.28
N GLN A 356 -18.08 15.96 -17.46
CA GLN A 356 -18.87 15.99 -18.68
C GLN A 356 -18.08 15.41 -19.86
N SER A 357 -18.79 14.90 -20.86
CA SER A 357 -18.17 14.44 -22.10
C SER A 357 -17.90 15.62 -23.04
N LEU A 358 -16.95 15.45 -23.98
CA LEU A 358 -16.70 16.47 -25.00
C LEU A 358 -17.94 16.78 -25.85
N PRO A 359 -18.74 15.78 -26.31
CA PRO A 359 -20.00 16.07 -26.99
C PRO A 359 -20.98 16.89 -26.16
N ASN A 360 -21.10 16.61 -24.86
CA ASN A 360 -21.99 17.37 -23.97
C ASN A 360 -21.50 18.82 -23.82
N TRP A 361 -20.18 19.01 -23.65
CA TRP A 361 -19.60 20.35 -23.60
C TRP A 361 -19.82 21.10 -24.92
N LEU A 362 -19.53 20.47 -26.06
CA LEU A 362 -19.73 21.04 -27.40
C LEU A 362 -21.18 21.43 -27.69
N ALA A 363 -22.15 20.69 -27.16
CA ALA A 363 -23.56 21.01 -27.29
C ALA A 363 -23.96 22.30 -26.54
N THR A 364 -23.22 22.66 -25.49
CA THR A 364 -23.45 23.89 -24.70
C THR A 364 -22.58 25.07 -25.13
N ALA A 365 -21.45 24.80 -25.78
CA ALA A 365 -20.51 25.83 -26.21
C ALA A 365 -21.08 26.70 -27.33
N ASN A 366 -20.93 28.02 -27.22
CA ASN A 366 -21.34 28.94 -28.27
C ASN A 366 -20.24 29.05 -29.33
N ARG A 367 -20.51 28.54 -30.55
CA ARG A 367 -19.55 28.54 -31.67
C ARG A 367 -19.10 29.93 -32.13
N SER A 368 -19.82 31.00 -31.76
CA SER A 368 -19.42 32.38 -32.08
C SER A 368 -18.48 33.01 -31.04
N ARG A 369 -18.16 32.31 -29.96
CA ARG A 369 -17.30 32.78 -28.87
C ARG A 369 -15.94 32.08 -28.91
N PRO A 370 -14.84 32.75 -28.52
CA PRO A 370 -13.55 32.09 -28.39
C PRO A 370 -13.60 31.04 -27.28
N THR A 371 -13.04 29.86 -27.53
CA THR A 371 -12.87 28.82 -26.50
C THR A 371 -11.51 28.98 -25.82
N ILE A 372 -11.54 29.03 -24.49
CA ILE A 372 -10.34 29.15 -23.65
C ILE A 372 -10.25 27.88 -22.80
N ALA A 373 -9.22 27.07 -23.05
CA ALA A 373 -8.96 25.87 -22.26
C ALA A 373 -8.31 26.24 -20.92
N ILE A 374 -8.82 25.69 -19.82
CA ILE A 374 -8.19 25.76 -18.49
C ILE A 374 -7.62 24.39 -18.18
N LEU A 375 -6.31 24.25 -18.21
CA LEU A 375 -5.64 22.99 -17.90
C LEU A 375 -5.15 23.00 -16.45
N PHE A 376 -5.53 21.99 -15.67
CA PHE A 376 -5.15 21.91 -14.25
C PHE A 376 -4.86 20.48 -13.80
N TYR A 377 -4.19 20.33 -12.65
CA TYR A 377 -3.81 19.02 -12.14
C TYR A 377 -5.01 18.24 -11.59
N ARG A 378 -5.04 16.93 -11.88
CA ARG A 378 -6.03 15.97 -11.35
C ARG A 378 -6.11 15.97 -9.82
N SER A 379 -5.03 16.25 -9.11
CA SER A 379 -5.01 16.32 -7.64
C SER A 379 -5.98 17.37 -7.07
N HIS A 380 -6.15 18.52 -7.75
CA HIS A 380 -7.14 19.53 -7.36
C HIS A 380 -8.57 19.01 -7.52
N TRP A 381 -8.83 18.28 -8.59
CA TRP A 381 -10.13 17.66 -8.84
C TRP A 381 -10.44 16.57 -7.80
N LEU A 382 -9.49 15.66 -7.53
CA LEU A 382 -9.66 14.60 -6.52
C LEU A 382 -9.91 15.13 -5.11
N SER A 383 -9.23 16.22 -4.73
CA SER A 383 -9.41 16.85 -3.41
C SER A 383 -10.64 17.75 -3.31
N GLY A 384 -11.34 18.01 -4.41
CA GLY A 384 -12.41 19.00 -4.48
C GLY A 384 -11.94 20.45 -4.40
N ASN A 385 -10.62 20.70 -4.33
CA ASN A 385 -10.03 22.03 -4.29
C ASN A 385 -10.09 22.71 -5.68
N THR A 386 -11.31 23.00 -6.12
CA THR A 386 -11.63 23.47 -7.48
C THR A 386 -12.21 24.90 -7.49
N HIS A 387 -12.33 25.56 -6.34
CA HIS A 387 -12.92 26.90 -6.25
C HIS A 387 -12.21 27.95 -7.14
N PHE A 388 -10.88 27.87 -7.27
CA PHE A 388 -10.13 28.77 -8.15
C PHE A 388 -10.38 28.46 -9.64
N ILE A 389 -10.65 27.19 -9.98
CA ILE A 389 -11.05 26.79 -11.34
C ILE A 389 -12.45 27.34 -11.65
N ASP A 390 -13.39 27.23 -10.70
CA ASP A 390 -14.72 27.83 -10.82
C ASP A 390 -14.66 29.34 -11.05
N ALA A 391 -13.77 30.04 -10.32
CA ALA A 391 -13.57 31.47 -10.49
C ALA A 391 -13.06 31.81 -11.90
N LEU A 392 -12.12 31.03 -12.44
CA LEU A 392 -11.61 31.21 -13.81
C LEU A 392 -12.68 30.94 -14.86
N ILE A 393 -13.47 29.86 -14.69
CA ILE A 393 -14.62 29.54 -15.56
C ILE A 393 -15.56 30.74 -15.62
N ASN A 394 -15.99 31.25 -14.46
CA ASN A 394 -16.92 32.38 -14.40
C ASN A 394 -16.36 33.61 -15.11
N GLN A 395 -15.07 33.90 -14.91
CA GLN A 395 -14.47 35.09 -15.50
C GLN A 395 -14.38 34.98 -17.02
N ILE A 396 -14.00 33.83 -17.55
CA ILE A 396 -13.97 33.57 -19.00
C ILE A 396 -15.38 33.73 -19.59
N GLU A 397 -16.38 33.10 -18.98
CA GLU A 397 -17.77 33.15 -19.44
C GLU A 397 -18.34 34.57 -19.37
N ALA A 398 -18.05 35.33 -18.30
CA ALA A 398 -18.46 36.71 -18.13
C ALA A 398 -17.83 37.66 -19.18
N THR A 399 -16.61 37.37 -19.62
CA THR A 399 -15.95 38.11 -20.71
C THR A 399 -16.38 37.67 -22.11
N GLY A 400 -17.32 36.73 -22.22
CA GLY A 400 -17.87 36.27 -23.50
C GLY A 400 -17.07 35.16 -24.19
N GLY A 401 -16.24 34.41 -23.46
CA GLY A 401 -15.60 33.18 -23.95
C GLY A 401 -16.39 31.91 -23.59
N ASN A 402 -16.00 30.77 -24.17
CA ASN A 402 -16.37 29.44 -23.69
C ASN A 402 -15.22 28.90 -22.83
N ALA A 403 -15.49 28.54 -21.58
CA ALA A 403 -14.49 27.89 -20.74
C ALA A 403 -14.47 26.37 -21.03
N LEU A 404 -13.29 25.81 -21.30
CA LEU A 404 -13.06 24.36 -21.44
C LEU A 404 -12.08 23.88 -20.35
N PRO A 405 -12.57 23.59 -19.13
CA PRO A 405 -11.70 23.14 -18.04
C PRO A 405 -11.40 21.64 -18.17
N ILE A 406 -10.12 21.29 -18.19
CA ILE A 406 -9.61 19.94 -18.36
C ILE A 406 -8.65 19.64 -17.21
N PHE A 407 -8.85 18.53 -16.51
CA PHE A 407 -7.85 18.02 -15.58
C PHE A 407 -7.05 16.89 -16.21
N THR A 408 -5.80 16.74 -15.79
CA THR A 408 -4.94 15.60 -16.16
C THR A 408 -3.94 15.25 -15.05
N THR A 409 -3.49 13.99 -15.01
CA THR A 409 -2.38 13.51 -14.16
C THR A 409 -1.05 14.16 -14.53
N SER A 410 -0.80 14.33 -15.82
CA SER A 410 0.46 14.82 -16.34
C SER A 410 0.27 15.50 -17.68
N LEU A 411 1.01 16.58 -17.91
CA LEU A 411 1.09 17.27 -19.20
C LEU A 411 1.98 16.53 -20.21
N LYS A 412 2.77 15.56 -19.75
CA LYS A 412 3.65 14.74 -20.58
C LYS A 412 2.96 13.47 -21.08
N GLU A 413 1.86 13.06 -20.43
CA GLU A 413 1.06 11.91 -20.83
C GLU A 413 0.07 12.33 -21.92
N THR A 414 0.52 12.34 -23.17
CA THR A 414 -0.35 12.51 -24.34
C THR A 414 -0.93 11.15 -24.73
N GLY A 415 -2.12 10.79 -24.23
CA GLY A 415 -3.12 9.87 -24.80
C GLY A 415 -2.77 8.44 -25.26
N ASP A 416 -1.51 8.04 -25.40
CA ASP A 416 -1.10 6.89 -26.23
C ASP A 416 -0.62 5.68 -25.41
N SER A 417 -0.72 5.74 -24.08
CA SER A 417 -0.16 4.73 -23.18
C SER A 417 -1.09 3.56 -22.85
N SER A 418 -2.37 3.63 -23.23
CA SER A 418 -3.37 2.62 -22.85
C SER A 418 -3.41 1.38 -23.76
N ASN A 419 -2.46 1.23 -24.71
CA ASN A 419 -2.45 0.09 -25.65
C ASN A 419 -1.14 -0.73 -25.67
N LYS A 420 -0.27 -0.61 -24.65
CA LYS A 420 0.95 -1.44 -24.51
C LYS A 420 0.85 -2.41 -23.32
N SER A 421 -0.12 -3.32 -23.36
CA SER A 421 -0.10 -4.54 -22.55
C SER A 421 -0.54 -5.74 -23.39
N ALA A 422 0.23 -6.02 -24.43
CA ALA A 422 0.29 -7.33 -25.07
C ALA A 422 1.71 -7.51 -25.60
N SER A 423 2.65 -7.81 -24.71
CA SER A 423 3.99 -8.26 -25.10
C SER A 423 3.88 -9.68 -25.66
N THR A 424 3.72 -9.78 -26.98
CA THR A 424 4.05 -10.98 -27.74
C THR A 424 5.56 -11.21 -27.61
N PRO A 425 6.04 -12.42 -27.26
CA PRO A 425 7.47 -12.68 -27.26
C PRO A 425 8.01 -12.68 -28.69
N GLU A 426 9.08 -11.94 -28.95
CA GLU A 426 9.86 -12.08 -30.18
C GLU A 426 10.39 -13.52 -30.31
N PRO A 427 10.20 -14.20 -31.46
CA PRO A 427 10.81 -15.50 -31.66
C PRO A 427 12.23 -15.36 -32.21
N ASN A 428 13.18 -15.91 -31.46
CA ASN A 428 14.52 -16.22 -31.94
C ASN A 428 14.45 -17.15 -33.17
N HIS A 429 15.10 -16.77 -34.27
CA HIS A 429 15.49 -17.71 -35.34
C HIS A 429 16.56 -18.69 -34.79
N PRO A 430 16.49 -20.00 -35.10
CA PRO A 430 17.04 -20.46 -36.39
C PRO A 430 16.32 -21.66 -37.08
N ASN A 431 16.51 -21.69 -38.41
CA ASN A 431 16.56 -22.81 -39.36
C ASN A 431 15.46 -23.91 -39.47
N SER A 432 14.95 -23.95 -40.71
CA SER A 432 14.68 -25.11 -41.59
C SER A 432 13.29 -25.78 -41.63
N THR A 433 12.66 -25.58 -42.79
CA THR A 433 11.88 -26.53 -43.62
C THR A 433 10.72 -27.32 -43.01
N ASN A 434 9.47 -26.96 -43.35
CA ASN A 434 8.61 -27.71 -44.29
C ASN A 434 7.16 -27.17 -44.35
N SER A 435 6.77 -26.75 -45.55
CA SER A 435 5.54 -27.07 -46.30
C SER A 435 4.14 -27.20 -45.64
N ILE A 436 3.24 -26.33 -46.12
CA ILE A 436 1.86 -26.61 -46.64
C ILE A 436 0.79 -27.11 -45.62
N ASN A 437 -0.22 -26.29 -45.27
CA ASN A 437 -1.55 -26.29 -45.93
C ASN A 437 -2.58 -25.30 -45.32
N SER A 438 -3.33 -24.71 -46.25
CA SER A 438 -4.67 -24.07 -46.23
C SER A 438 -5.72 -24.47 -45.17
N ASN A 439 -6.47 -23.51 -44.60
CA ASN A 439 -7.88 -23.17 -44.93
C ASN A 439 -8.61 -22.30 -43.88
N ASN A 440 -9.55 -21.51 -44.40
CA ASN A 440 -10.49 -20.56 -43.78
C ASN A 440 -11.36 -21.09 -42.63
N SER A 441 -11.72 -20.22 -41.69
CA SER A 441 -13.12 -20.00 -41.28
C SER A 441 -13.27 -18.75 -40.41
N THR A 442 -14.22 -17.92 -40.82
CA THR A 442 -14.82 -16.75 -40.19
C THR A 442 -15.31 -16.98 -38.76
N ASN A 443 -15.17 -15.97 -37.88
CA ASN A 443 -16.25 -15.55 -36.98
C ASN A 443 -16.01 -14.13 -36.43
N SER A 444 -16.93 -13.25 -36.80
CA SER A 444 -17.14 -11.91 -36.26
C SER A 444 -17.83 -11.97 -34.89
N THR A 445 -17.47 -11.09 -33.95
CA THR A 445 -18.42 -10.36 -33.10
C THR A 445 -17.72 -9.25 -32.28
N ASN A 446 -18.02 -8.01 -32.67
CA ASN A 446 -18.21 -6.79 -31.87
C ASN A 446 -17.26 -6.44 -30.70
N SER A 447 -16.28 -5.58 -30.99
CA SER A 447 -15.73 -4.58 -30.04
C SER A 447 -16.39 -3.21 -30.30
N PRO A 448 -16.64 -2.38 -29.27
CA PRO A 448 -17.15 -1.02 -29.45
C PRO A 448 -16.05 -0.13 -30.06
N ALA A 449 -16.48 0.75 -30.98
CA ALA A 449 -15.65 1.58 -31.83
C ALA A 449 -14.59 2.40 -31.07
N ALA A 450 -13.36 2.33 -31.58
CA ALA A 450 -12.24 3.17 -31.21
C ALA A 450 -12.54 4.64 -31.56
N PHE A 451 -12.00 5.54 -30.73
CA PHE A 451 -11.97 6.98 -30.98
C PHE A 451 -11.07 7.27 -32.19
N ASP A 452 -11.67 7.56 -33.35
CA ASP A 452 -10.95 8.13 -34.48
C ASP A 452 -10.73 9.63 -34.24
N TYR A 453 -9.46 10.06 -34.22
CA TYR A 453 -9.06 11.45 -34.09
C TYR A 453 -9.06 12.15 -35.47
N LEU A 454 -9.74 13.30 -35.53
CA LEU A 454 -9.77 14.21 -36.69
C LEU A 454 -8.66 15.25 -36.61
N TYR A 455 -7.39 14.91 -36.86
CA TYR A 455 -6.34 15.89 -37.22
C TYR A 455 -5.21 15.20 -38.00
N THR A 456 -4.78 15.80 -39.11
CA THR A 456 -3.52 15.43 -39.79
C THR A 456 -2.34 16.17 -39.15
N PRO A 457 -1.09 15.65 -39.29
CA PRO A 457 0.09 16.18 -38.60
C PRO A 457 0.44 17.65 -38.87
N ASP A 458 -0.17 18.27 -39.89
CA ASP A 458 0.13 19.64 -40.32
C ASP A 458 -0.96 20.67 -39.98
N GLY A 459 -2.00 20.31 -39.22
CA GLY A 459 -2.88 21.28 -38.56
C GLY A 459 -3.97 21.96 -39.40
N ASP A 460 -4.25 21.50 -40.63
CA ASP A 460 -5.40 21.99 -41.40
C ASP A 460 -6.69 21.19 -41.13
N LEU A 461 -7.83 21.90 -41.07
CA LEU A 461 -9.16 21.30 -40.94
C LEU A 461 -9.56 20.58 -42.23
N ILE A 462 -9.94 19.30 -42.14
CA ILE A 462 -10.60 18.58 -43.25
C ILE A 462 -12.07 19.07 -43.31
N PRO A 463 -12.59 19.52 -44.48
CA PRO A 463 -13.98 19.91 -44.59
C PRO A 463 -14.91 18.69 -44.61
N ASP A 464 -15.99 18.85 -43.85
CA ASP A 464 -17.24 18.09 -43.67
C ASP A 464 -17.19 16.64 -43.19
#